data_AF-A0A7L7L3T6-F1
#
_entry.id   AF-A0A7L7L3T6-F1
#
_cell.length_a   1.000
_cell.length_b   1.000
_cell.length_c   1.000
_cell.angle_alpha   90.00
_cell.angle_beta   90.00
_cell.angle_gamma   90.00
#
_symmetry.space_group_name_H-M   'P 1'
#
loop_
_entity.id
_entity.type
_entity.pdbx_description
1 polymer ?
#
loop_
_entity_poly.entity_id
_entity_poly.type
_entity_poly.pdbx_seq_one_letter_code
_entity_poly.pdbx_strand_id
1 'polypeptide(L)'
;MNFNKCYPQPSVPITPSWRMDFLVGLILGVLIYYKLYFQKQYLYSQVGGENKSIGTGYKHNCFSLPVLFKYKLLPKISFVAGPQFDLLIKAKEKINDGITDTTHETEERNIGTTTGVGFKLGNDLSLNARFMHCLNHIGIT
;
A
#
# COMPACT_ATOMS: atom_id res chain seq x y z
N MET A 1 7.92 5.67 12.99
CA MET A 1 7.14 5.29 11.78
C MET A 1 6.06 4.31 12.20
N ASN A 2 4.82 4.51 11.75
CA ASN A 2 3.72 3.61 12.08
C ASN A 2 3.79 2.39 11.13
N PHE A 3 4.27 1.26 11.64
CA PHE A 3 4.46 -0.01 10.91
C PHE A 3 3.15 -0.77 10.67
N ASN A 4 2.01 -0.08 10.67
CA ASN A 4 0.70 -0.67 10.40
C ASN A 4 0.41 -0.84 8.89
N LYS A 5 1.45 -0.83 8.06
CA LYS A 5 1.38 -1.27 6.66
C LYS A 5 1.85 -2.72 6.64
N CYS A 6 1.24 -3.56 5.79
CA CYS A 6 1.65 -4.94 5.50
C CYS A 6 3.05 -4.99 4.85
N TYR A 7 4.05 -4.39 5.48
CA TYR A 7 5.45 -4.40 5.07
C TYR A 7 6.25 -5.05 6.20
N PRO A 8 7.26 -5.85 5.86
CA PRO A 8 8.10 -6.48 6.86
C PRO A 8 8.79 -5.39 7.68
N GLN A 9 8.92 -5.61 8.98
CA GLN A 9 9.69 -4.71 9.83
C GLN A 9 11.16 -4.80 9.43
N PRO A 10 11.86 -3.67 9.20
CA PRO A 10 13.29 -3.72 8.97
C PRO A 10 13.99 -4.28 10.21
N SER A 11 14.94 -5.19 10.00
CA SER A 11 15.68 -5.91 11.06
C SER A 11 16.54 -5.00 11.94
N VAL A 12 16.74 -3.74 11.55
CA VAL A 12 17.54 -2.74 12.24
C VAL A 12 16.68 -1.53 12.62
N PRO A 13 16.79 -1.02 13.87
CA PRO A 13 16.08 0.19 14.28
C PRO A 13 16.53 1.39 13.44
N ILE A 14 15.62 1.88 12.61
CA ILE A 14 15.82 3.03 11.73
C ILE A 14 15.46 4.33 12.44
N THR A 15 16.42 5.24 12.52
CA THR A 15 16.18 6.65 12.89
C THR A 15 15.41 7.31 11.75
N PRO A 16 14.24 7.93 12.00
CA PRO A 16 13.39 8.48 10.94
C PRO A 16 14.07 9.69 10.29
N SER A 17 14.68 9.49 9.12
CA SER A 17 15.08 10.58 8.24
C SER A 17 13.89 10.94 7.34
N TRP A 18 13.64 12.24 7.13
CA TRP A 18 12.61 12.70 6.20
C TRP A 18 12.99 12.24 4.78
N ARG A 19 12.22 11.30 4.23
CA ARG A 19 12.26 10.90 2.82
C ARG A 19 10.87 10.97 2.22
N MET A 20 10.83 11.27 0.93
CA MET A 20 9.61 11.28 0.14
C MET A 20 9.30 9.86 -0.32
N ASP A 21 8.16 9.34 0.11
CA ASP A 21 7.55 8.14 -0.46
C ASP A 21 6.61 8.54 -1.59
N PHE A 22 6.45 7.68 -2.58
CA PHE A 22 5.52 7.92 -3.69
C PHE A 22 4.50 6.79 -3.81
N LEU A 23 3.25 7.16 -4.09
CA LEU A 23 2.17 6.24 -4.41
C LEU A 23 1.41 6.78 -5.61
N VAL A 24 1.29 5.96 -6.63
CA VAL A 24 0.47 6.24 -7.82
C VAL A 24 -0.46 5.07 -8.04
N GLY A 25 -1.61 5.32 -8.63
CA GLY A 25 -2.50 4.23 -8.97
C GLY A 25 -3.64 4.60 -9.88
N LEU A 26 -4.26 3.57 -10.41
CA LEU A 26 -5.41 3.65 -11.30
C LEU A 26 -6.61 3.02 -10.62
N ILE A 27 -7.75 3.70 -10.68
CA ILE A 27 -9.02 3.25 -10.09
C ILE A 27 -10.02 3.00 -11.21
N LEU A 28 -10.53 1.78 -11.28
CA LEU A 28 -11.60 1.37 -12.19
C LEU A 28 -12.88 1.16 -11.37
N GLY A 29 -13.91 1.96 -11.64
CA GLY A 29 -15.20 1.87 -10.97
C GLY A 29 -16.31 1.53 -11.96
N VAL A 30 -17.08 0.47 -11.69
CA VAL A 30 -18.24 0.06 -12.48
C VAL A 30 -19.46 0.01 -11.56
N LEU A 31 -20.60 0.56 -11.99
CA LEU A 31 -21.86 0.41 -11.28
C LEU A 31 -22.40 -1.01 -11.54
N ILE A 32 -22.56 -1.82 -10.49
CA ILE A 32 -23.11 -3.17 -10.63
C ILE A 32 -24.62 -3.15 -10.38
N TYR A 33 -25.03 -2.47 -9.31
CA TYR A 33 -26.41 -2.49 -8.82
C TYR A 33 -26.75 -1.16 -8.15
N TYR A 34 -28.03 -0.89 -7.89
CA TYR A 34 -28.51 0.36 -7.32
C TYR A 34 -27.62 0.89 -6.18
N LYS A 35 -26.91 2.00 -6.45
CA LYS A 35 -25.94 2.67 -5.54
C LYS A 35 -24.69 1.84 -5.15
N LEU A 36 -24.53 0.63 -5.68
CA LEU A 36 -23.39 -0.27 -5.46
C LEU A 36 -22.44 -0.29 -6.66
N TYR A 37 -21.18 0.02 -6.40
CA TYR A 37 -20.10 0.08 -7.38
C TYR A 37 -19.06 -0.99 -7.06
N PHE A 38 -18.61 -1.71 -8.09
CA PHE A 38 -17.37 -2.47 -8.05
C PHE A 38 -16.21 -1.52 -8.34
N GLN A 39 -15.22 -1.48 -7.46
CA GLN A 39 -14.08 -0.61 -7.59
C GLN A 39 -12.78 -1.41 -7.47
N LYS A 40 -12.17 -1.70 -8.61
CA LYS A 40 -10.83 -2.30 -8.67
C LYS A 40 -9.80 -1.17 -8.71
N GLN A 41 -8.69 -1.32 -8.00
CA GLN A 41 -7.58 -0.38 -8.12
C GLN A 41 -6.27 -1.10 -8.28
N TYR A 42 -5.35 -0.43 -8.95
CA TYR A 42 -3.98 -0.85 -9.13
C TYR A 42 -3.11 0.24 -8.55
N LEU A 43 -2.40 -0.03 -7.47
CA LEU A 43 -1.53 0.94 -6.82
C LEU A 43 -0.09 0.45 -6.91
N TYR A 44 0.80 1.35 -7.27
CA TYR A 44 2.23 1.15 -7.18
C TYR A 44 2.78 2.14 -6.16
N SER A 45 3.51 1.64 -5.17
CA SER A 45 4.14 2.46 -4.15
C SER A 45 5.62 2.16 -4.04
N GLN A 46 6.40 3.20 -3.81
CA GLN A 46 7.82 3.13 -3.53
C GLN A 46 8.07 3.79 -2.18
N VAL A 47 8.57 2.99 -1.24
CA VAL A 47 8.93 3.43 0.10
C VAL A 47 10.44 3.27 0.24
N GLY A 48 11.12 4.32 0.69
CA GLY A 48 12.59 4.31 0.83
C GLY A 48 13.05 4.79 2.20
N GLY A 49 13.96 4.04 2.83
CA GLY A 49 14.62 4.42 4.07
C GLY A 49 16.13 4.53 3.86
N GLU A 50 16.81 5.42 4.58
CA GLU A 50 18.28 5.43 4.61
C GLU A 50 18.74 5.62 6.05
N ASN A 51 19.60 4.71 6.51
CA ASN A 51 20.25 4.81 7.79
C ASN A 51 21.59 5.52 7.64
N LYS A 52 21.60 6.83 7.91
CA LYS A 52 22.81 7.67 7.85
C LYS A 52 23.91 7.24 8.84
N SER A 53 23.58 6.46 9.87
CA SER A 53 24.56 5.96 10.84
C SER A 53 25.33 4.73 10.35
N ILE A 54 24.82 3.98 9.37
CA ILE A 54 25.42 2.72 8.86
C ILE A 54 25.59 2.75 7.32
N GLY A 55 25.38 3.92 6.67
CA GLY A 55 25.50 4.06 5.21
C GLY A 55 24.56 3.14 4.41
N THR A 56 23.49 2.65 5.05
CA THR A 56 22.65 1.58 4.49
C THR A 56 21.34 2.12 3.96
N GLY A 57 21.07 1.90 2.68
CA GLY A 57 19.89 2.40 1.97
C GLY A 57 18.89 1.30 1.64
N TYR A 58 17.65 1.44 2.08
CA TYR A 58 16.52 0.55 1.83
C TYR A 58 15.58 1.17 0.80
N LYS A 59 15.22 0.42 -0.25
CA LYS A 59 14.13 0.76 -1.17
C LYS A 59 13.20 -0.43 -1.34
N HIS A 60 11.93 -0.22 -1.00
CA HIS A 60 10.85 -1.18 -1.14
C HIS A 60 9.88 -0.71 -2.22
N ASN A 61 9.73 -1.50 -3.28
CA ASN A 61 8.72 -1.30 -4.30
C ASN A 61 7.59 -2.31 -4.07
N CYS A 62 6.38 -1.79 -3.89
CA CYS A 62 5.22 -2.59 -3.54
C CYS A 62 4.10 -2.32 -4.54
N PHE A 63 3.44 -3.40 -4.96
CA PHE A 63 2.31 -3.35 -5.85
C PHE A 63 1.06 -3.87 -5.14
N SER A 64 0.01 -3.06 -5.14
CA SER A 64 -1.23 -3.35 -4.45
C SER A 64 -2.37 -3.46 -5.44
N LEU A 65 -3.19 -4.49 -5.26
CA LEU A 65 -4.43 -4.71 -5.99
C LEU A 65 -5.62 -4.79 -5.02
N PRO A 66 -6.15 -3.65 -4.56
CA PRO A 66 -7.39 -3.62 -3.81
C PRO A 66 -8.61 -3.82 -4.71
N VAL A 67 -9.49 -4.72 -4.28
CA VAL A 67 -10.79 -4.99 -4.93
C VAL A 67 -11.87 -4.61 -3.94
N LEU A 68 -12.52 -3.46 -4.16
CA LEU A 68 -13.43 -2.85 -3.20
C LEU A 68 -14.85 -2.80 -3.76
N PHE A 69 -15.84 -3.00 -2.90
CA PHE A 69 -17.21 -2.62 -3.14
C PHE A 69 -17.46 -1.24 -2.53
N LYS A 70 -18.01 -0.33 -3.31
CA LYS A 70 -18.36 1.02 -2.90
C LYS A 70 -19.87 1.19 -2.90
N TYR A 71 -20.44 1.42 -1.73
CA TYR A 71 -21.87 1.64 -1.55
C TYR A 71 -22.15 3.11 -1.23
N LYS A 72 -23.02 3.77 -2.01
CA LYS A 72 -23.44 5.15 -1.74
C LYS A 72 -24.58 5.17 -0.72
N LEU A 73 -24.24 5.47 0.53
CA LEU A 73 -25.20 5.68 1.63
C LEU A 73 -26.00 6.97 1.42
N LEU A 74 -25.30 8.07 1.13
CA LEU A 74 -25.85 9.41 0.93
C LEU A 74 -25.32 9.98 -0.39
N PRO A 75 -25.94 11.03 -0.97
CA PRO A 75 -25.44 11.67 -2.19
C PRO A 75 -23.96 12.09 -2.10
N LYS A 76 -23.51 12.47 -0.90
CA LYS A 76 -22.13 12.88 -0.62
C LYS A 76 -21.28 11.83 0.10
N ILE A 77 -21.89 10.83 0.75
CA ILE A 77 -21.17 9.85 1.58
C ILE A 77 -21.26 8.45 0.96
N SER A 78 -20.12 7.81 0.85
CA SER A 78 -19.99 6.43 0.38
C SER A 78 -19.19 5.63 1.38
N PHE A 79 -19.52 4.37 1.52
CA PHE A 79 -18.73 3.41 2.26
C PHE A 79 -18.03 2.49 1.28
N VAL A 80 -16.80 2.09 1.59
CA VAL A 80 -16.03 1.15 0.80
C VAL A 80 -15.54 0.00 1.67
N ALA A 81 -15.61 -1.22 1.16
CA ALA A 81 -15.05 -2.38 1.84
C ALA A 81 -14.66 -3.44 0.81
N GLY A 82 -13.57 -4.16 1.07
CA GLY A 82 -13.20 -5.31 0.26
C GLY A 82 -11.78 -5.81 0.53
N PRO A 83 -11.42 -6.94 -0.07
CA PRO A 83 -10.07 -7.49 0.04
C PRO A 83 -9.03 -6.62 -0.66
N GLN A 84 -7.80 -6.68 -0.16
CA GLN A 84 -6.63 -6.08 -0.75
C GLN A 84 -5.50 -7.09 -0.81
N PHE A 85 -4.88 -7.20 -1.99
CA PHE A 85 -3.71 -8.02 -2.23
C PHE A 85 -2.51 -7.11 -2.41
N ASP A 86 -1.43 -7.34 -1.67
CA ASP A 86 -0.20 -6.57 -1.74
C ASP A 86 0.97 -7.50 -2.06
N LEU A 87 1.78 -7.13 -3.03
CA LEU A 87 2.98 -7.85 -3.46
C LEU A 87 4.20 -6.94 -3.32
N LEU A 88 5.17 -7.35 -2.52
CA LEU A 88 6.49 -6.72 -2.47
C LEU A 88 7.30 -7.21 -3.67
N ILE A 89 7.48 -6.35 -4.67
CA ILE A 89 8.18 -6.71 -5.92
C ILE A 89 9.69 -6.60 -5.76
N LYS A 90 10.15 -5.63 -4.96
CA LYS A 90 11.58 -5.37 -4.84
C LYS A 90 11.94 -4.83 -3.46
N ALA A 91 12.77 -5.55 -2.73
CA ALA A 91 13.53 -5.03 -1.61
C ALA A 91 14.98 -4.86 -2.07
N LYS A 92 15.48 -3.62 -2.06
CA LYS A 92 16.92 -3.35 -2.21
C LYS A 92 17.46 -2.87 -0.87
N GLU A 93 18.40 -3.61 -0.31
CA GLU A 93 19.21 -3.22 0.85
C GLU A 93 20.64 -2.97 0.35
N LYS A 94 21.19 -1.78 0.56
CA LYS A 94 22.60 -1.49 0.27
C LYS A 94 23.36 -1.40 1.56
N ILE A 95 24.37 -2.23 1.81
CA ILE A 95 25.27 -2.13 2.98
C ILE A 95 26.65 -1.63 2.51
N ASN A 96 27.32 -0.79 3.31
CA ASN A 96 28.57 -0.09 2.99
C ASN A 96 29.61 -0.95 2.23
N ASP A 97 30.00 -0.46 1.05
CA ASP A 97 31.02 -0.96 0.12
C ASP A 97 30.71 -2.28 -0.64
N GLY A 98 29.46 -2.73 -0.63
CA GLY A 98 28.97 -3.79 -1.50
C GLY A 98 27.51 -3.56 -1.86
N ILE A 99 27.19 -3.45 -3.16
CA ILE A 99 25.79 -3.51 -3.61
C ILE A 99 25.39 -4.99 -3.59
N THR A 100 25.00 -5.50 -2.43
CA THR A 100 24.34 -6.79 -2.33
C THR A 100 22.90 -6.58 -2.81
N ASP A 101 22.62 -6.89 -4.08
CA ASP A 101 21.24 -6.98 -4.53
C ASP A 101 20.59 -8.19 -3.84
N THR A 102 19.99 -7.99 -2.66
CA THR A 102 19.02 -8.92 -2.05
C THR A 102 17.70 -8.93 -2.84
N THR A 103 17.78 -8.81 -4.18
CA THR A 103 16.63 -8.83 -5.09
C THR A 103 16.13 -10.27 -5.30
N HIS A 104 16.90 -11.29 -4.92
CA HIS A 104 16.63 -12.68 -5.34
C HIS A 104 15.75 -13.53 -4.40
N GLU A 105 15.48 -13.13 -3.14
CA GLU A 105 14.94 -14.07 -2.14
C GLU A 105 13.76 -13.54 -1.28
N THR A 106 13.11 -12.43 -1.64
CA THR A 106 12.02 -11.92 -0.77
C THR A 106 10.88 -11.29 -1.57
N GLU A 107 10.17 -12.12 -2.35
CA GLU A 107 8.82 -11.79 -2.81
C GLU A 107 7.83 -12.09 -1.68
N GLU A 108 7.41 -11.05 -0.94
CA GLU A 108 6.38 -11.21 0.07
C GLU A 108 5.00 -10.93 -0.52
N ARG A 109 4.07 -11.85 -0.27
CA ARG A 109 2.65 -11.69 -0.60
C ARG A 109 1.85 -11.49 0.67
N ASN A 110 1.15 -10.37 0.71
CA ASN A 110 0.29 -10.02 1.82
C ASN A 110 -1.16 -9.95 1.35
N ILE A 111 -2.07 -10.46 2.18
CA ILE A 111 -3.51 -10.34 1.96
C ILE A 111 -4.08 -9.60 3.15
N GLY A 112 -4.86 -8.57 2.86
CA GLY A 112 -5.54 -7.75 3.84
C GLY A 112 -6.99 -7.49 3.45
N THR A 113 -7.69 -6.83 4.35
CA THR A 113 -9.01 -6.27 4.11
C THR A 113 -8.94 -4.76 4.30
N THR A 114 -9.60 -4.03 3.41
CA THR A 114 -9.62 -2.56 3.44
C THR A 114 -11.06 -2.10 3.56
N THR A 115 -11.33 -1.25 4.54
CA THR A 115 -12.60 -0.57 4.74
C THR A 115 -12.40 0.93 4.75
N GLY A 116 -13.42 1.72 4.45
CA GLY A 116 -13.28 3.16 4.42
C GLY A 116 -14.56 3.91 4.11
N VAL A 117 -14.43 5.22 4.12
CA VAL A 117 -15.50 6.17 3.81
C VAL A 117 -15.01 7.17 2.78
N GLY A 118 -15.87 7.48 1.81
CA GLY A 118 -15.63 8.47 0.78
C GLY A 118 -16.62 9.61 0.90
N PHE A 119 -16.12 10.84 0.88
CA PHE A 119 -16.89 12.08 0.90
C PHE A 119 -16.72 12.84 -0.42
N LYS A 120 -17.82 13.17 -1.10
CA LYS A 120 -17.80 14.03 -2.29
C LYS A 120 -17.90 15.49 -1.86
N LEU A 121 -16.87 16.28 -2.17
CA LEU A 121 -16.85 17.72 -1.88
C LEU A 121 -17.57 18.51 -2.98
N GLY A 122 -17.46 18.05 -4.22
CA GLY A 122 -18.12 18.63 -5.38
C GLY A 122 -18.43 17.57 -6.43
N ASN A 123 -18.62 18.00 -7.67
CA ASN A 123 -18.91 17.09 -8.79
C ASN A 123 -17.67 16.27 -9.17
N ASP A 124 -16.48 16.89 -9.13
CA ASP A 124 -15.24 16.30 -9.64
C ASP A 124 -14.26 15.86 -8.54
N LEU A 125 -14.41 16.41 -7.33
CA LEU A 125 -13.51 16.12 -6.21
C LEU A 125 -14.16 15.22 -5.16
N SER A 126 -13.43 14.17 -4.78
CA SER A 126 -13.81 13.29 -3.67
C SER A 126 -12.62 13.00 -2.76
N LEU A 127 -12.87 13.06 -1.46
CA LEU A 127 -11.96 12.58 -0.44
C LEU A 127 -12.34 11.15 -0.08
N ASN A 128 -11.34 10.29 0.15
CA ASN A 128 -11.57 8.91 0.55
C ASN A 128 -10.60 8.57 1.69
N ALA A 129 -11.15 8.29 2.86
CA ALA A 129 -10.41 7.78 4.02
C ALA A 129 -10.56 6.27 4.06
N ARG A 130 -9.43 5.55 4.16
CA ARG A 130 -9.39 4.08 4.16
C ARG A 130 -8.50 3.58 5.28
N PHE A 131 -8.95 2.51 5.92
CA PHE A 131 -8.22 1.74 6.89
C PHE A 131 -8.00 0.34 6.33
N MET A 132 -6.74 -0.09 6.31
CA MET A 132 -6.32 -1.41 5.84
C MET A 132 -5.90 -2.24 7.05
N HIS A 133 -6.39 -3.47 7.12
CA HIS A 133 -6.03 -4.44 8.12
C HIS A 133 -5.41 -5.66 7.44
N CYS A 134 -4.19 -6.02 7.84
CA CYS A 134 -3.48 -7.18 7.32
C CYS A 134 -4.04 -8.46 7.94
N LEU A 135 -4.33 -9.48 7.13
CA LEU A 135 -4.86 -10.75 7.62
C LEU A 135 -3.80 -11.86 7.62
N ASN A 136 -2.90 -11.85 6.64
CA ASN A 136 -1.86 -12.88 6.55
C ASN A 136 -0.59 -12.38 5.86
N HIS A 137 0.56 -12.83 6.37
CA HIS A 137 1.88 -12.65 5.77
C HIS A 137 2.32 -14.00 5.19
N ILE A 138 2.51 -14.05 3.87
CA ILE A 138 3.02 -15.23 3.18
C ILE A 138 4.35 -14.83 2.55
N GLY A 139 5.45 -15.11 3.27
CA GLY A 139 6.80 -15.04 2.72
C GLY A 139 7.05 -16.28 1.85
N ILE A 140 7.42 -16.07 0.60
CA ILE A 140 7.93 -17.15 -0.26
C ILE A 140 9.46 -17.07 -0.17
N THR A 141 10.06 -18.00 0.56
CA THR A 141 11.51 -18.31 0.51
C THR A 141 11.87 -18.97 -0.80
#